data_AF-A0A1G4I4V8-F1
#
_entry.id   AF-A0A1G4I4V8-F1
#
_cell.length_a   1.000
_cell.length_b   1.000
_cell.length_c   1.000
_cell.angle_alpha   90.00
_cell.angle_beta   90.00
_cell.angle_gamma   90.00
#
_symmetry.space_group_name_H-M   'P 1'
#
loop_
_entity.id
_entity.type
_entity.pdbx_description
1 polymer ?
#
loop_
_entity_poly.entity_id
_entity_poly.type
_entity_poly.pdbx_seq_one_letter_code
_entity_poly.pdbx_strand_id
1 'polypeptide(L)'
;MLEVGWEQWAETKSALTADTTFQEKLAKAGFTTLTQPKKLYARSLLERMVSEAEEINKLLEEAERSSIDKVSAQIKTDLNTAVYGDANGKGDYGKSTAPHNDRKTMSKCDDSGKIAGSAELAYTILCDCLPAAGQAAIQPCAKDISLTHHWDEAANGLVEIRREVRSYCPSTPAKRTTAAAIHEAINDVEALKTLKADVGYL
;
A
#
# COMPACT_ATOMS: atom_id res chain seq x y z
N MET A 1 11.43 39.98 24.66
CA MET A 1 11.51 38.83 23.74
C MET A 1 11.44 39.32 22.29
N LEU A 2 12.47 39.99 21.77
CA LEU A 2 12.46 40.60 20.42
C LEU A 2 13.74 40.36 19.61
N GLU A 3 14.66 39.49 20.04
CA GLU A 3 15.97 39.35 19.37
C GLU A 3 16.01 38.23 18.30
N VAL A 4 15.10 37.23 18.34
CA VAL A 4 15.15 36.08 17.40
C VAL A 4 14.66 36.42 15.97
N GLY A 5 14.09 37.61 15.75
CA GLY A 5 13.60 38.02 14.43
C GLY A 5 14.59 38.86 13.61
N TRP A 6 15.49 39.61 14.25
CA TRP A 6 16.23 40.66 13.53
C TRP A 6 17.27 40.11 12.54
N GLU A 7 18.04 39.10 12.94
CA GLU A 7 19.06 38.48 12.09
C GLU A 7 18.43 37.78 10.88
N GLN A 8 17.35 37.04 11.11
CA GLN A 8 16.62 36.33 10.05
C GLN A 8 15.96 37.31 9.05
N TRP A 9 15.44 38.44 9.55
CA TRP A 9 14.89 39.50 8.70
C TRP A 9 15.98 40.24 7.93
N ALA A 10 17.14 40.49 8.54
CA ALA A 10 18.28 41.13 7.89
C ALA A 10 18.85 40.24 6.78
N GLU A 11 18.98 38.94 7.03
CA GLU A 11 19.42 37.95 6.04
C GLU A 11 18.42 37.82 4.89
N THR A 12 17.13 37.69 5.19
CA THR A 12 16.06 37.65 4.19
C THR A 12 16.05 38.92 3.33
N LYS A 13 16.21 40.09 3.96
CA LYS A 13 16.33 41.36 3.23
C LYS A 13 17.55 41.34 2.32
N SER A 14 18.71 40.95 2.81
CA SER A 14 19.95 40.88 2.02
C SER A 14 19.76 39.97 0.79
N ALA A 15 19.21 38.77 1.00
CA ALA A 15 18.92 37.81 -0.05
C ALA A 15 17.93 38.36 -1.11
N LEU A 16 16.82 38.96 -0.68
CA LEU A 16 15.84 39.57 -1.57
C LEU A 16 16.39 40.77 -2.34
N THR A 17 17.35 41.50 -1.77
CA THR A 17 17.99 42.64 -2.44
C THR A 17 19.00 42.18 -3.50
N ALA A 18 19.64 41.03 -3.28
CA ALA A 18 20.56 40.41 -4.22
C ALA A 18 19.84 39.63 -5.35
N ASP A 19 18.60 39.20 -5.14
CA ASP A 19 17.78 38.51 -6.14
C ASP A 19 17.24 39.48 -7.21
N THR A 20 17.93 39.52 -8.35
CA THR A 20 17.55 40.35 -9.49
C THR A 20 16.19 39.99 -10.08
N THR A 21 15.79 38.72 -10.04
CA THR A 21 14.47 38.27 -10.55
C THR A 21 13.35 38.78 -9.65
N PHE A 22 13.56 38.75 -8.34
CA PHE A 22 12.61 39.33 -7.39
C PHE A 22 12.49 40.85 -7.59
N GLN A 23 13.60 41.57 -7.72
CA GLN A 23 13.59 43.01 -7.95
C GLN A 23 12.90 43.40 -9.26
N GLU A 24 13.12 42.65 -10.34
CA GLU A 24 12.43 42.84 -11.62
C GLU A 24 10.91 42.63 -11.50
N LYS A 25 10.47 41.58 -10.81
CA LYS A 25 9.05 41.32 -10.55
C LYS A 25 8.43 42.42 -9.69
N LEU A 26 9.16 42.87 -8.65
CA LEU A 26 8.72 43.95 -7.77
C LEU A 26 8.53 45.27 -8.54
N ALA A 27 9.46 45.57 -9.45
CA ALA A 27 9.39 46.73 -10.33
C ALA A 27 8.25 46.61 -11.35
N LYS A 28 8.10 45.44 -11.99
CA LYS A 28 7.03 45.18 -12.96
C LYS A 28 5.64 45.25 -12.33
N ALA A 29 5.52 44.85 -11.07
CA ALA A 29 4.29 44.98 -10.28
C ALA A 29 4.08 46.41 -9.71
N GLY A 30 4.97 47.36 -10.02
CA GLY A 30 4.81 48.78 -9.68
C GLY A 30 5.12 49.14 -8.22
N PHE A 31 5.68 48.22 -7.43
CA PHE A 31 5.93 48.45 -6.00
C PHE A 31 7.09 49.43 -5.74
N THR A 32 8.00 49.58 -6.69
CA THR A 32 9.15 50.50 -6.58
C THR A 32 8.74 51.97 -6.65
N THR A 33 7.60 52.29 -7.26
CA THR A 33 7.09 53.67 -7.43
C THR A 33 6.07 54.09 -6.37
N LEU A 34 5.73 53.20 -5.43
CA LEU A 34 4.77 53.49 -4.37
C LEU A 34 5.34 54.51 -3.36
N THR A 35 4.50 55.44 -2.92
CA THR A 35 4.80 56.32 -1.79
C THR A 35 4.74 55.55 -0.47
N GLN A 36 5.37 56.07 0.59
CA GLN A 36 5.41 55.39 1.89
C GLN A 36 4.03 54.99 2.44
N PRO A 37 2.99 55.85 2.38
CA PRO A 37 1.64 55.45 2.80
C PRO A 37 1.05 54.31 1.95
N LYS A 38 1.31 54.32 0.64
CA LYS A 38 0.86 53.26 -0.28
C LYS A 38 1.61 51.94 -0.05
N LYS A 39 2.89 52.00 0.33
CA LYS A 39 3.66 50.81 0.71
C LYS A 39 3.10 50.14 1.97
N LEU A 40 2.71 50.93 2.98
CA LEU A 40 2.07 50.41 4.19
C LEU A 40 0.73 49.73 3.88
N TYR A 41 -0.09 50.34 3.03
CA TYR A 41 -1.36 49.74 2.60
C TYR A 41 -1.17 48.49 1.75
N ALA A 42 -0.22 48.51 0.82
CA ALA A 42 0.08 47.33 0.00
C ALA A 42 0.63 46.17 0.84
N ARG A 43 1.41 46.47 1.89
CA ARG A 43 1.89 45.47 2.85
C ARG A 43 0.74 44.78 3.59
N SER A 44 -0.26 45.51 4.08
CA SER A 44 -1.38 44.88 4.80
C SER A 44 -2.23 43.98 3.90
N LEU A 45 -2.37 44.33 2.62
CA LEU A 45 -3.02 43.48 1.63
C LEU A 45 -2.19 42.22 1.33
N LEU A 46 -0.88 42.36 1.18
CA LEU A 46 0.03 41.24 0.95
C LEU A 46 0.10 40.30 2.15
N GLU A 47 0.11 40.81 3.38
CA GLU A 47 0.09 39.98 4.60
C GLU A 47 -1.15 39.06 4.61
N ARG A 48 -2.32 39.58 4.23
CA ARG A 48 -3.53 38.76 4.10
C ARG A 48 -3.42 37.72 2.99
N MET A 49 -2.94 38.11 1.81
CA MET A 49 -2.79 37.20 0.66
C MET A 49 -1.75 36.10 0.92
N VAL A 50 -0.66 36.40 1.62
CA VAL A 50 0.35 35.41 2.00
C VAL A 50 -0.23 34.40 2.97
N SER A 51 -0.99 34.86 3.98
CA SER A 51 -1.66 33.96 4.93
C SER A 51 -2.63 33.01 4.22
N GLU A 52 -3.43 33.51 3.27
CA GLU A 52 -4.34 32.68 2.47
C GLU A 52 -3.57 31.68 1.57
N ALA A 53 -2.47 32.12 0.96
CA ALA A 53 -1.64 31.27 0.11
C ALA A 53 -0.91 30.17 0.90
N GLU A 54 -0.47 30.47 2.13
CA GLU A 54 0.12 29.47 3.04
C GLU A 54 -0.89 28.39 3.43
N GLU A 55 -2.14 28.76 3.71
CA GLU A 55 -3.22 27.80 3.96
C GLU A 55 -3.50 26.91 2.73
N ILE A 56 -3.57 27.51 1.54
CA ILE A 56 -3.77 26.76 0.28
C ILE A 56 -2.60 25.82 0.01
N ASN A 57 -1.36 26.28 0.20
CA ASN A 57 -0.17 25.43 0.03
C ASN A 57 -0.16 24.28 1.04
N LYS A 58 -0.56 24.51 2.29
CA LYS A 58 -0.69 23.45 3.29
C LYS A 58 -1.72 22.39 2.88
N LEU A 59 -2.88 22.82 2.37
CA LEU A 59 -3.90 21.91 1.84
C LEU A 59 -3.38 21.14 0.61
N LEU A 60 -2.60 21.78 -0.25
CA LEU A 60 -1.96 21.13 -1.39
C LEU A 60 -0.92 20.10 -0.95
N GLU A 61 -0.06 20.43 0.02
CA GLU A 61 0.92 19.50 0.58
C GLU A 61 0.26 18.30 1.29
N GLU A 62 -0.86 18.51 1.98
CA GLU A 62 -1.67 17.44 2.56
C GLU A 62 -2.27 16.56 1.45
N ALA A 63 -2.82 17.16 0.40
CA ALA A 63 -3.33 16.45 -0.76
C ALA A 63 -2.23 15.62 -1.47
N GLU A 64 -1.02 16.16 -1.62
CA GLU A 64 0.14 15.49 -2.20
C GLU A 64 0.70 14.37 -1.31
N ARG A 65 0.66 14.55 0.01
CA ARG A 65 0.99 13.47 0.98
C ARG A 65 -0.01 12.32 0.87
N SER A 66 -1.28 12.64 0.62
CA SER A 66 -2.33 11.66 0.32
C SER A 66 -2.41 11.26 -1.15
N SER A 67 -1.39 11.59 -1.96
CA SER A 67 -1.46 11.37 -3.41
C SER A 67 -1.75 9.91 -3.74
N ILE A 68 -2.65 9.73 -4.71
CA ILE A 68 -3.16 8.42 -5.15
C ILE A 68 -2.01 7.47 -5.49
N ASP A 69 -0.88 7.98 -6.01
CA ASP A 69 0.26 7.15 -6.39
C ASP A 69 1.00 6.55 -5.18
N LYS A 70 1.25 7.36 -4.13
CA LYS A 70 1.84 6.85 -2.88
C LYS A 70 0.91 5.85 -2.20
N VAL A 71 -0.39 6.16 -2.14
CA VAL A 71 -1.40 5.29 -1.55
C VAL A 71 -1.55 3.99 -2.35
N SER A 72 -1.53 4.05 -3.68
CA SER A 72 -1.60 2.88 -4.57
C SER A 72 -0.39 1.96 -4.41
N ALA A 73 0.81 2.53 -4.32
CA ALA A 73 2.02 1.75 -4.08
C ALA A 73 1.97 1.04 -2.71
N GLN A 74 1.56 1.76 -1.67
CA GLN A 74 1.41 1.17 -0.33
C GLN A 74 0.34 0.07 -0.30
N ILE A 75 -0.84 0.32 -0.87
CA ILE A 75 -1.92 -0.69 -0.97
C ILE A 75 -1.41 -1.95 -1.70
N LYS A 76 -0.66 -1.79 -2.79
CA LYS A 76 -0.08 -2.93 -3.51
C LYS A 76 0.90 -3.72 -2.64
N THR A 77 1.76 -3.03 -1.90
CA THR A 77 2.70 -3.65 -0.95
C THR A 77 1.96 -4.42 0.14
N ASP A 78 0.92 -3.82 0.73
CA ASP A 78 0.14 -4.44 1.81
C ASP A 78 -0.61 -5.67 1.30
N LEU A 79 -1.25 -5.57 0.13
CA LEU A 79 -1.93 -6.69 -0.51
C LEU A 79 -0.97 -7.82 -0.90
N ASN A 80 0.22 -7.51 -1.43
CA ASN A 80 1.21 -8.54 -1.73
C ASN A 80 1.69 -9.23 -0.44
N THR A 81 1.92 -8.47 0.63
CA THR A 81 2.32 -9.01 1.94
C THR A 81 1.24 -9.92 2.51
N ALA A 82 -0.02 -9.50 2.48
CA ALA A 82 -1.14 -10.32 2.95
C ALA A 82 -1.33 -11.61 2.13
N VAL A 83 -1.12 -11.54 0.81
CA VAL A 83 -1.33 -12.69 -0.07
C VAL A 83 -0.15 -13.64 -0.08
N TYR A 84 1.08 -13.14 -0.12
CA TYR A 84 2.29 -13.92 -0.40
C TYR A 84 3.38 -13.84 0.67
N GLY A 85 3.20 -13.02 1.70
CA GLY A 85 4.21 -12.74 2.72
C GLY A 85 5.41 -11.94 2.22
N ASP A 86 5.32 -11.34 1.02
CA ASP A 86 6.39 -10.57 0.40
C ASP A 86 5.82 -9.27 -0.15
N ALA A 87 6.38 -8.14 0.29
CA ALA A 87 5.98 -6.80 -0.14
C ALA A 87 6.10 -6.58 -1.66
N ASN A 88 7.08 -7.25 -2.28
CA ASN A 88 7.53 -6.96 -3.64
C ASN A 88 7.03 -7.97 -4.68
N GLY A 89 5.99 -8.74 -4.36
CA GLY A 89 5.28 -9.58 -5.32
C GLY A 89 4.92 -10.93 -4.75
N LYS A 90 5.17 -12.00 -5.52
CA LYS A 90 4.73 -13.36 -5.19
C LYS A 90 5.64 -14.12 -4.22
N GLY A 91 6.75 -13.52 -3.78
CA GLY A 91 7.73 -14.17 -2.90
C GLY A 91 8.14 -15.56 -3.44
N ASP A 92 8.13 -16.54 -2.56
CA ASP A 92 8.43 -17.95 -2.87
C ASP A 92 7.44 -18.59 -3.86
N TYR A 93 6.20 -18.11 -3.91
CA TYR A 93 5.19 -18.58 -4.88
C TYR A 93 5.42 -18.09 -6.31
N GLY A 94 6.46 -17.28 -6.53
CA GLY A 94 6.86 -16.78 -7.85
C GLY A 94 8.28 -17.16 -8.27
N LYS A 95 9.04 -17.90 -7.46
CA LYS A 95 10.45 -18.21 -7.70
C LYS A 95 10.66 -19.71 -7.84
N SER A 96 11.49 -20.14 -8.79
CA SER A 96 11.83 -21.57 -8.99
C SER A 96 12.83 -22.13 -7.97
N THR A 97 13.29 -21.30 -7.02
CA THR A 97 14.15 -21.74 -5.93
C THR A 97 13.34 -22.42 -4.84
N ALA A 98 13.98 -23.31 -4.07
CA ALA A 98 13.34 -23.94 -2.92
C ALA A 98 12.75 -22.87 -1.97
N PRO A 99 11.47 -23.00 -1.55
CA PRO A 99 10.82 -22.03 -0.70
C PRO A 99 11.29 -22.16 0.75
N HIS A 100 10.85 -21.24 1.62
CA HIS A 100 11.01 -21.34 3.07
C HIS A 100 10.49 -22.69 3.58
N ASN A 101 11.15 -23.26 4.61
CA ASN A 101 10.84 -24.61 5.09
C ASN A 101 9.38 -24.78 5.54
N ASP A 102 8.81 -23.77 6.19
CA ASP A 102 7.41 -23.78 6.62
C ASP A 102 6.41 -23.93 5.45
N ARG A 103 6.79 -23.50 4.24
CA ARG A 103 5.94 -23.60 3.03
C ARG A 103 6.02 -24.96 2.33
N LYS A 104 6.93 -25.84 2.75
CA LYS A 104 7.22 -27.11 2.05
C LYS A 104 6.26 -28.24 2.43
N THR A 105 5.47 -28.07 3.48
CA THR A 105 4.63 -29.13 4.05
C THR A 105 3.29 -28.56 4.47
N MET A 106 2.29 -29.41 4.67
CA MET A 106 0.98 -29.02 5.19
C MET A 106 0.95 -28.73 6.71
N SER A 107 2.09 -28.87 7.41
CA SER A 107 2.12 -28.81 8.88
C SER A 107 1.66 -27.47 9.46
N LYS A 108 1.71 -26.38 8.68
CA LYS A 108 1.23 -25.08 9.12
C LYS A 108 -0.26 -24.86 8.91
N CYS A 109 -0.97 -25.75 8.20
CA CYS A 109 -2.41 -25.66 8.02
C CYS A 109 -3.15 -25.74 9.36
N ASP A 110 -2.68 -26.59 10.28
CA ASP A 110 -3.25 -26.72 11.63
C ASP A 110 -2.71 -25.65 12.62
N ASP A 111 -1.72 -24.86 12.22
CA ASP A 111 -1.07 -23.79 13.02
C ASP A 111 -1.44 -22.41 12.47
N SER A 112 -2.73 -22.20 12.20
CA SER A 112 -3.30 -20.96 11.65
C SER A 112 -2.70 -20.50 10.31
N GLY A 113 -2.06 -21.40 9.55
CA GLY A 113 -1.40 -21.08 8.28
C GLY A 113 -0.18 -20.17 8.41
N LYS A 114 0.44 -20.07 9.61
CA LYS A 114 1.54 -19.12 9.85
C LYS A 114 2.86 -19.61 9.27
N ILE A 115 3.39 -18.84 8.34
CA ILE A 115 4.71 -19.00 7.72
C ILE A 115 5.64 -17.94 8.27
N ALA A 116 6.72 -18.34 8.94
CA ALA A 116 7.65 -17.40 9.58
C ALA A 116 6.95 -16.31 10.44
N GLY A 117 5.81 -16.66 11.06
CA GLY A 117 5.00 -15.76 11.90
C GLY A 117 3.91 -14.97 11.17
N SER A 118 3.81 -15.04 9.84
CA SER A 118 2.79 -14.37 9.03
C SER A 118 1.77 -15.35 8.46
N ALA A 119 0.47 -15.03 8.53
CA ALA A 119 -0.59 -15.81 7.88
C ALA A 119 -0.80 -15.28 6.46
N GLU A 120 -0.45 -16.10 5.46
CA GLU A 120 -0.48 -15.70 4.05
C GLU A 120 -1.65 -16.36 3.34
N LEU A 121 -2.46 -15.57 2.62
CA LEU A 121 -3.64 -16.10 1.93
C LEU A 121 -3.27 -17.19 0.90
N ALA A 122 -2.14 -17.06 0.21
CA ALA A 122 -1.68 -18.08 -0.73
C ALA A 122 -1.48 -19.44 -0.03
N TYR A 123 -0.88 -19.46 1.16
CA TYR A 123 -0.68 -20.70 1.92
C TYR A 123 -2.01 -21.27 2.41
N THR A 124 -2.92 -20.42 2.93
CA THR A 124 -4.28 -20.81 3.34
C THR A 124 -5.04 -21.48 2.20
N ILE A 125 -5.02 -20.89 1.00
CA ILE A 125 -5.65 -21.48 -0.18
C ILE A 125 -5.03 -22.86 -0.49
N LEU A 126 -3.72 -23.04 -0.35
CA LEU A 126 -3.11 -24.37 -0.54
C LEU A 126 -3.55 -25.36 0.53
N CYS A 127 -3.74 -24.93 1.78
CA CYS A 127 -4.25 -25.79 2.85
C CYS A 127 -5.64 -26.33 2.54
N ASP A 128 -6.51 -25.48 2.00
CA ASP A 128 -7.88 -25.85 1.68
C ASP A 128 -7.96 -26.67 0.38
N CYS A 129 -7.07 -26.38 -0.58
CA CYS A 129 -7.17 -26.93 -1.92
C CYS A 129 -6.36 -28.19 -2.18
N LEU A 130 -5.15 -28.30 -1.61
CA LEU A 130 -4.19 -29.33 -2.02
C LEU A 130 -4.42 -30.65 -1.26
N PRO A 131 -4.48 -31.78 -1.96
CA PRO A 131 -4.50 -33.08 -1.31
C PRO A 131 -3.17 -33.39 -0.60
N ALA A 132 -3.26 -34.10 0.52
CA ALA A 132 -2.09 -34.68 1.17
C ALA A 132 -1.49 -35.79 0.30
N ALA A 133 -0.19 -36.07 0.48
CA ALA A 133 0.54 -37.06 -0.29
C ALA A 133 -0.18 -38.43 -0.32
N GLY A 134 -0.33 -39.00 -1.52
CA GLY A 134 -0.96 -40.31 -1.72
C GLY A 134 -2.47 -40.36 -1.46
N GLN A 135 -3.11 -39.24 -1.14
CA GLN A 135 -4.57 -39.14 -1.10
C GLN A 135 -5.12 -38.93 -2.50
N ALA A 136 -6.30 -39.50 -2.77
CA ALA A 136 -7.05 -39.18 -3.97
C ALA A 136 -7.30 -37.66 -4.00
N ALA A 137 -7.31 -37.08 -5.20
CA ALA A 137 -7.75 -35.70 -5.40
C ALA A 137 -9.23 -35.61 -5.05
N ILE A 138 -9.53 -35.41 -3.76
CA ILE A 138 -10.77 -34.79 -3.33
C ILE A 138 -10.78 -33.43 -4.03
N GLN A 139 -11.97 -32.95 -4.39
CA GLN A 139 -12.15 -31.72 -5.17
C GLN A 139 -12.57 -30.56 -4.25
N PRO A 140 -11.77 -30.16 -3.24
CA PRO A 140 -12.23 -29.25 -2.19
C PRO A 140 -12.49 -27.84 -2.72
N CYS A 141 -11.71 -27.38 -3.71
CA CYS A 141 -11.78 -25.99 -4.18
C CYS A 141 -12.45 -25.79 -5.55
N ALA A 142 -12.58 -26.85 -6.36
CA ALA A 142 -13.22 -26.74 -7.66
C ALA A 142 -13.89 -28.07 -8.03
N LYS A 143 -15.20 -28.01 -8.26
CA LYS A 143 -16.00 -29.18 -8.65
C LYS A 143 -15.52 -29.74 -9.99
N ASP A 144 -15.46 -31.06 -10.09
CA ASP A 144 -15.09 -31.81 -11.30
C ASP A 144 -13.63 -31.58 -11.75
N ILE A 145 -12.79 -31.02 -10.87
CA ILE A 145 -11.37 -30.78 -11.13
C ILE A 145 -10.52 -31.56 -10.14
N SER A 146 -9.66 -32.42 -10.69
CA SER A 146 -8.62 -33.08 -9.91
C SER A 146 -7.31 -32.32 -10.05
N LEU A 147 -6.73 -31.92 -8.92
CA LEU A 147 -5.37 -31.38 -8.91
C LEU A 147 -4.37 -32.47 -9.29
N THR A 148 -3.36 -32.07 -10.04
CA THR A 148 -2.24 -32.91 -10.48
C THR A 148 -1.11 -32.94 -9.48
N HIS A 149 -1.01 -31.92 -8.62
CA HIS A 149 0.02 -31.81 -7.59
C HIS A 149 -0.49 -32.07 -6.16
N HIS A 150 0.43 -32.54 -5.33
CA HIS A 150 0.23 -32.83 -3.91
C HIS A 150 1.17 -32.03 -2.99
N TRP A 151 0.89 -32.05 -1.69
CA TRP A 151 1.68 -31.32 -0.69
C TRP A 151 3.15 -31.73 -0.61
N ASP A 152 3.51 -32.98 -0.91
CA ASP A 152 4.90 -33.47 -0.90
C ASP A 152 5.76 -32.88 -2.04
N GLU A 153 5.11 -32.33 -3.07
CA GLU A 153 5.79 -31.65 -4.17
C GLU A 153 6.13 -30.19 -3.85
N ALA A 154 5.52 -29.60 -2.82
CA ALA A 154 5.68 -28.18 -2.47
C ALA A 154 7.14 -27.79 -2.17
N ALA A 155 7.99 -28.74 -1.78
CA ALA A 155 9.41 -28.50 -1.54
C ALA A 155 10.16 -27.98 -2.79
N ASN A 156 9.72 -28.37 -3.99
CA ASN A 156 10.38 -28.02 -5.26
C ASN A 156 9.42 -27.46 -6.34
N GLY A 157 8.11 -27.61 -6.17
CA GLY A 157 7.08 -27.26 -7.16
C GLY A 157 6.07 -26.22 -6.70
N LEU A 158 6.40 -25.39 -5.68
CA LEU A 158 5.46 -24.43 -5.11
C LEU A 158 4.87 -23.45 -6.13
N VAL A 159 5.66 -23.05 -7.13
CA VAL A 159 5.21 -22.13 -8.19
C VAL A 159 4.17 -22.79 -9.09
N GLU A 160 4.41 -24.05 -9.47
CA GLU A 160 3.57 -24.88 -10.32
C GLU A 160 2.26 -25.18 -9.62
N ILE A 161 2.32 -25.66 -8.37
CA ILE A 161 1.18 -25.89 -7.48
C ILE A 161 0.31 -24.64 -7.39
N ARG A 162 0.92 -23.48 -7.05
CA ARG A 162 0.18 -22.22 -6.92
C ARG A 162 -0.39 -21.75 -8.26
N ARG A 163 0.26 -22.05 -9.39
CA ARG A 163 -0.25 -21.72 -10.72
C ARG A 163 -1.46 -22.58 -11.07
N GLU A 164 -1.41 -23.88 -10.78
CA GLU A 164 -2.51 -24.81 -10.98
C GLU A 164 -3.73 -24.38 -10.15
N VAL A 165 -3.59 -24.26 -8.83
CA VAL A 165 -4.70 -23.87 -7.94
C VAL A 165 -5.30 -22.52 -8.36
N ARG A 166 -4.46 -21.54 -8.73
CA ARG A 166 -4.94 -20.22 -9.17
C ARG A 166 -5.66 -20.26 -10.52
N SER A 167 -5.40 -21.26 -11.36
CA SER A 167 -6.03 -21.35 -12.69
C SER A 167 -7.55 -21.57 -12.61
N TYR A 168 -8.04 -22.08 -11.48
CA TYR A 168 -9.46 -22.32 -11.24
C TYR A 168 -10.18 -21.12 -10.60
N CYS A 169 -9.44 -20.10 -10.15
CA CYS A 169 -10.06 -18.88 -9.66
C CYS A 169 -10.71 -18.12 -10.83
N PRO A 170 -11.96 -17.66 -10.70
CA PRO A 170 -12.59 -16.81 -11.70
C PRO A 170 -11.73 -15.59 -12.00
N SER A 171 -11.69 -15.19 -13.28
CA SER A 171 -10.98 -13.97 -13.67
C SER A 171 -11.63 -12.76 -13.00
N THR A 172 -10.83 -12.03 -12.22
CA THR A 172 -11.29 -10.78 -11.61
C THR A 172 -11.37 -9.71 -12.70
N PRO A 173 -12.53 -9.04 -12.89
CA PRO A 173 -12.63 -7.95 -13.85
C PRO A 173 -11.70 -6.81 -13.41
N ALA A 174 -11.14 -6.07 -14.37
CA ALA A 174 -10.29 -4.92 -14.12
C ALA A 174 -11.13 -3.76 -13.53
N LYS A 175 -11.42 -3.82 -12.23
CA LYS A 175 -12.07 -2.77 -11.45
C LYS A 175 -11.06 -2.16 -10.49
N ARG A 176 -11.26 -0.89 -10.16
CA ARG A 176 -10.54 -0.26 -9.04
C ARG A 176 -11.01 -0.92 -7.75
N THR A 177 -10.07 -1.45 -6.97
CA THR A 177 -10.36 -1.96 -5.62
C THR A 177 -10.82 -0.80 -4.74
N THR A 178 -11.85 -1.02 -3.93
CA THR A 178 -12.36 -0.06 -2.95
C THR A 178 -12.23 -0.65 -1.55
N ALA A 179 -12.18 0.20 -0.53
CA ALA A 179 -12.18 -0.26 0.87
C ALA A 179 -13.42 -1.12 1.18
N ALA A 180 -14.59 -0.73 0.65
CA ALA A 180 -15.82 -1.49 0.81
C ALA A 180 -15.71 -2.92 0.24
N ALA A 181 -15.15 -3.07 -0.96
CA ALA A 181 -14.96 -4.39 -1.58
C ALA A 181 -13.97 -5.27 -0.81
N ILE A 182 -12.93 -4.68 -0.19
CA ILE A 182 -12.00 -5.43 0.68
C ILE A 182 -12.73 -5.90 1.95
N HIS A 183 -13.48 -5.02 2.61
CA HIS A 183 -14.23 -5.38 3.82
C HIS A 183 -15.31 -6.43 3.54
N GLU A 184 -16.02 -6.32 2.41
CA GLU A 184 -17.00 -7.32 1.98
C GLU A 184 -16.34 -8.69 1.82
N ALA A 185 -15.21 -8.76 1.11
CA ALA A 185 -14.47 -10.02 0.93
C ALA A 185 -13.97 -10.63 2.26
N ILE A 186 -13.54 -9.79 3.23
CA ILE A 186 -13.16 -10.27 4.56
C ILE A 186 -14.37 -10.84 5.30
N ASN A 187 -15.49 -10.13 5.31
CA ASN A 187 -16.71 -10.56 5.97
C ASN A 187 -17.25 -11.88 5.36
N ASP A 188 -17.17 -12.03 4.04
CA ASP A 188 -17.58 -13.26 3.35
C ASP A 188 -16.73 -14.45 3.82
N VAL A 189 -15.41 -14.29 3.93
CA VAL A 189 -14.50 -15.33 4.44
C VAL A 189 -14.77 -15.62 5.92
N GLU A 190 -15.01 -14.60 6.73
CA GLU A 190 -15.34 -14.79 8.15
C GLU A 190 -16.66 -15.54 8.34
N ALA A 191 -17.64 -15.32 7.48
CA ALA A 191 -18.92 -16.01 7.52
C ALA A 191 -18.81 -17.51 7.13
N LEU A 192 -17.76 -17.90 6.41
CA LEU A 192 -17.50 -19.31 6.05
C LEU A 192 -16.87 -20.10 7.20
N LYS A 193 -16.29 -19.42 8.21
CA LYS A 193 -15.63 -20.09 9.32
C LYS A 193 -16.63 -20.92 10.13
N THR A 194 -16.29 -22.17 10.37
CA THR A 194 -17.07 -23.08 11.22
C THR A 194 -16.29 -23.47 12.47
N LEU A 195 -16.99 -23.61 13.59
CA LEU A 195 -16.41 -24.07 14.86
C LEU A 195 -16.75 -25.54 15.05
N LYS A 196 -15.73 -26.36 15.29
CA LYS A 196 -15.89 -27.76 15.69
C LYS A 196 -14.95 -28.05 16.86
N ALA A 197 -15.52 -28.44 18.00
CA ALA A 197 -14.79 -28.71 19.23
C ALA A 197 -13.82 -27.58 19.61
N ASP A 198 -14.31 -26.33 19.61
CA ASP A 198 -13.58 -25.10 19.91
C ASP A 198 -12.38 -24.78 19.00
N VAL A 199 -12.26 -25.49 17.86
CA VAL A 199 -11.31 -25.19 16.80
C VAL A 199 -12.05 -24.58 15.61
N GLY A 200 -11.51 -23.47 15.09
CA GLY A 200 -12.02 -22.81 13.90
C GLY A 200 -11.45 -23.41 12.62
N TYR A 201 -12.34 -23.72 11.68
CA TYR A 201 -12.04 -24.22 10.35
C TYR A 201 -12.56 -23.22 9.32
N LEU A 202 -11.79 -23.03 8.24
CA LEU A 202 -12.29 -22.41 7.02
C LEU A 202 -12.82 -23.51 6.09
#